data_AF-A0A7K6VH84-F1
#
_entry.id   AF-A0A7K6VH84-F1
#
_cell.length_a   1.000
_cell.length_b   1.000
_cell.length_c   1.000
_cell.angle_alpha   90.00
_cell.angle_beta   90.00
_cell.angle_gamma   90.00
#
_symmetry.space_group_name_H-M   'P 1'
#
loop_
_entity.id
_entity.type
_entity.pdbx_description
1 polymer ?
#
loop_
_entity_poly.entity_id
_entity_poly.type
_entity_poly.pdbx_seq_one_letter_code
_entity_poly.pdbx_strand_id
1 'polypeptide(L)'
;QLVLEGEMGQGKSTSIAVFEIKITSGYCIECDFEENHLCGYVNRWNPNVNWFVGGGNIRNSQSILPKDHTLNSALGHYMYVDSVYVKHFQEVAQLISPKTTAPISGCLSFYYQLKQESSIVFTVYLRDTSGFYEEIWKTDNALNADWALAEVDFNAPYPMEVIFEVAFNSAKGGYVALDDISFSPVYCSNQTGTPFNPASAGCNFEEDLCNFYQDHKDGPGWSRVKVKRNVYRAGDHTTGFGYYLLANTKFTSQPGYIGRLYGPTLPGNLQFCLRFYYALYGFFKMSGTLAVYIFEENHVVQEKIWSVLDSPKGVWTQAEISFKKPMPCKVVFVSWCKSFWDCGLVALDDVSLSLGSCQAADLLLPTPGECTFEKDECVFTQKKRGRGSWHRKRGPTPTSYTGPKGDHTTGVGYYMYIEASNMVYGQRAYLVSKSLRGTSGKQCLTFFYHMYGAGTGLLSVYLKKEGDDEEIPLWRRTGEQSISWLRGLIEYESDTNYQV
;
A
#
# COMPACT_ATOMS: atom_id res chain seq x y z
N GLN A 1 16.79 -10.57 -7.91
CA GLN A 1 18.03 -9.78 -8.07
C GLN A 1 18.04 -8.76 -6.95
N LEU A 2 19.14 -8.65 -6.20
CA LEU A 2 19.34 -7.59 -5.21
C LEU A 2 19.98 -6.39 -5.94
N VAL A 3 19.41 -5.20 -5.79
CA VAL A 3 19.96 -3.96 -6.39
C VAL A 3 20.25 -2.99 -5.24
N LEU A 4 21.48 -2.50 -5.17
CA LEU A 4 21.88 -1.43 -4.25
C LEU A 4 21.98 -0.14 -5.07
N GLU A 5 21.10 0.82 -4.80
CA GLU A 5 21.08 2.13 -5.44
C GLU A 5 21.63 3.19 -4.49
N GLY A 6 22.56 4.02 -4.96
CA GLY A 6 23.11 5.15 -4.21
C GLY A 6 22.71 6.47 -4.85
N GLU A 7 21.92 7.28 -4.14
CA GLU A 7 21.50 8.61 -4.58
C GLU A 7 22.24 9.69 -3.77
N MET A 8 22.91 10.62 -4.46
CA MET A 8 23.70 11.67 -3.83
C MET A 8 22.82 12.86 -3.43
N GLY A 9 22.99 13.37 -2.21
CA GLY A 9 22.33 14.59 -1.75
C GLY A 9 22.90 15.87 -2.39
N GLN A 10 22.30 17.03 -2.10
CA GLN A 10 22.71 18.33 -2.66
C GLN A 10 24.12 18.81 -2.23
N GLY A 11 24.75 18.14 -1.26
CA GLY A 11 26.08 18.49 -0.76
C GLY A 11 27.22 17.97 -1.64
N LYS A 12 28.11 18.88 -2.06
CA LYS A 12 29.24 18.60 -2.99
C LYS A 12 30.42 17.80 -2.40
N SER A 13 30.33 17.37 -1.14
CA SER A 13 31.45 16.73 -0.41
C SER A 13 31.04 15.44 0.29
N THR A 14 30.06 14.71 -0.25
CA THR A 14 29.57 13.45 0.32
C THR A 14 29.94 12.26 -0.57
N SER A 15 29.99 11.05 -0.03
CA SER A 15 30.27 9.82 -0.76
C SER A 15 29.52 8.65 -0.12
N ILE A 16 29.04 7.73 -0.95
CA ILE A 16 28.41 6.48 -0.50
C ILE A 16 29.38 5.34 -0.80
N ALA A 17 29.69 4.52 0.19
CA ALA A 17 30.51 3.32 0.04
C ALA A 17 29.77 2.12 0.64
N VAL A 18 29.92 0.96 0.02
CA VAL A 18 29.37 -0.33 0.49
C VAL A 18 30.55 -1.26 0.74
N PHE A 19 30.52 -1.95 1.88
CA PHE A 19 31.52 -2.95 2.24
C PHE A 19 30.81 -4.17 2.83
N GLU A 20 31.20 -5.37 2.36
CA GLU A 20 30.71 -6.69 2.79
C GLU A 20 29.18 -6.89 2.73
N ILE A 21 28.71 -7.73 1.78
CA ILE A 21 27.28 -8.07 1.64
C ILE A 21 27.09 -9.53 2.06
N LYS A 22 26.39 -9.74 3.18
CA LYS A 22 25.97 -11.07 3.67
C LYS A 22 24.45 -11.21 3.54
N ILE A 23 24.02 -12.40 3.11
CA ILE A 23 22.60 -12.79 3.09
C ILE A 23 22.50 -14.03 3.97
N THR A 24 21.94 -13.85 5.17
CA THR A 24 21.73 -14.89 6.15
C THR A 24 20.24 -15.18 6.31
N SER A 25 19.92 -16.42 6.69
CA SER A 25 18.57 -16.77 7.14
C SER A 25 18.40 -16.27 8.58
N GLY A 26 17.33 -15.54 8.84
CA GLY A 26 17.03 -14.96 10.15
C GLY A 26 16.07 -13.79 10.01
N TYR A 27 15.74 -13.14 11.11
CA TYR A 27 14.88 -11.96 11.10
C TYR A 27 15.73 -10.72 11.36
N CYS A 28 15.60 -9.68 10.52
CA CYS A 28 16.37 -8.43 10.68
C CYS A 28 16.05 -7.64 11.97
N ILE A 29 15.20 -8.18 12.84
CA ILE A 29 14.86 -7.63 14.15
C ILE A 29 15.71 -8.26 15.28
N GLU A 30 16.43 -9.33 14.99
CA GLU A 30 17.29 -10.01 15.97
C GLU A 30 18.58 -9.21 16.15
N CYS A 31 19.02 -9.03 17.40
CA CYS A 31 20.26 -8.33 17.71
C CYS A 31 20.77 -8.69 19.11
N ASP A 32 22.01 -9.16 19.18
CA ASP A 32 22.79 -9.43 20.40
C ASP A 32 23.80 -8.30 20.70
N PHE A 33 23.85 -7.26 19.86
CA PHE A 33 24.74 -6.09 19.97
C PHE A 33 26.25 -6.36 19.98
N GLU A 34 26.71 -7.59 19.71
CA GLU A 34 28.13 -7.96 19.84
C GLU A 34 29.03 -7.47 18.70
N GLU A 35 28.43 -7.14 17.55
CA GLU A 35 29.16 -6.57 16.43
C GLU A 35 29.42 -5.07 16.64
N ASN A 36 30.41 -4.50 15.92
CA ASN A 36 30.73 -3.06 15.99
C ASN A 36 29.63 -2.14 15.38
N HIS A 37 28.40 -2.63 15.26
CA HIS A 37 27.24 -1.95 14.72
C HIS A 37 25.96 -2.42 15.42
N LEU A 38 24.91 -1.60 15.38
CA LEU A 38 23.66 -1.85 16.10
C LEU A 38 22.68 -2.80 15.38
N CYS A 39 23.17 -3.77 14.59
CA CYS A 39 22.33 -4.69 13.79
C CYS A 39 21.25 -4.00 12.90
N GLY A 40 21.51 -2.75 12.49
CA GLY A 40 20.55 -1.92 11.76
C GLY A 40 19.57 -1.13 12.63
N TYR A 41 19.58 -1.30 13.95
CA TYR A 41 18.86 -0.42 14.87
C TYR A 41 19.40 1.01 14.80
N VAL A 42 18.48 1.96 14.90
CA VAL A 42 18.78 3.38 14.88
C VAL A 42 18.46 3.97 16.24
N ASN A 43 19.50 4.51 16.89
CA ASN A 43 19.33 5.35 18.07
C ASN A 43 18.86 6.74 17.63
N ARG A 44 17.63 7.12 18.00
CA ARG A 44 17.10 8.44 17.66
C ARG A 44 17.76 9.49 18.55
N TRP A 45 18.79 10.13 18.01
CA TRP A 45 19.59 11.08 18.76
C TRP A 45 18.74 12.24 19.33
N ASN A 46 18.80 12.37 20.64
CA ASN A 46 18.20 13.41 21.45
C ASN A 46 19.34 14.15 22.19
N PRO A 47 19.36 15.49 22.29
CA PRO A 47 20.43 16.22 22.97
C PRO A 47 20.65 15.87 24.45
N ASN A 48 19.72 15.16 25.06
CA ASN A 48 19.67 14.94 26.50
C ASN A 48 19.74 13.46 26.88
N VAL A 49 18.82 12.62 26.42
CA VAL A 49 18.76 11.18 26.82
C VAL A 49 18.84 10.28 25.58
N ASN A 50 19.82 9.38 25.54
CA ASN A 50 20.03 8.46 24.42
C ASN A 50 20.32 7.04 24.90
N TRP A 51 20.16 6.08 23.99
CA TRP A 51 20.72 4.76 24.14
C TRP A 51 22.24 4.79 23.89
N PHE A 52 23.01 4.08 24.70
CA PHE A 52 24.45 3.96 24.61
C PHE A 52 24.86 2.49 24.59
N VAL A 53 26.01 2.19 23.98
CA VAL A 53 26.60 0.84 24.03
C VAL A 53 27.37 0.70 25.33
N GLY A 54 27.01 -0.29 26.14
CA GLY A 54 27.71 -0.70 27.36
C GLY A 54 28.64 -1.88 27.10
N GLY A 55 29.67 -2.05 27.94
CA GLY A 55 30.64 -3.14 27.81
C GLY A 55 31.95 -2.80 27.08
N GLY A 56 32.80 -3.80 26.84
CA GLY A 56 33.90 -3.72 25.87
C GLY A 56 35.16 -2.88 26.18
N ASN A 57 35.37 -2.30 27.39
CA ASN A 57 36.64 -1.59 27.67
C ASN A 57 37.23 -1.76 29.10
N ILE A 58 38.57 -1.74 29.13
CA ILE A 58 39.51 -2.16 30.19
C ILE A 58 39.15 -1.63 31.59
N ARG A 59 39.06 -2.55 32.56
CA ARG A 59 39.14 -2.38 34.03
C ARG A 59 39.03 -0.92 34.52
N ASN A 60 37.81 -0.37 34.54
CA ASN A 60 37.47 0.66 35.52
C ASN A 60 36.78 -0.01 36.70
N SER A 61 37.50 -0.06 37.81
CA SER A 61 37.27 -0.90 38.98
C SER A 61 36.07 -0.52 39.87
N GLN A 62 35.10 0.24 39.36
CA GLN A 62 33.80 0.52 40.03
C GLN A 62 32.70 0.91 39.03
N SER A 63 32.41 0.07 38.02
CA SER A 63 31.21 0.30 37.18
C SER A 63 29.95 -0.23 37.88
N ILE A 64 28.90 0.61 37.94
CA ILE A 64 27.57 0.27 38.48
C ILE A 64 26.70 -0.45 37.43
N LEU A 65 27.17 -0.46 36.17
CA LEU A 65 26.52 -1.04 35.01
C LEU A 65 26.70 -2.57 34.96
N PRO A 66 25.77 -3.30 34.34
CA PRO A 66 25.79 -4.75 34.36
C PRO A 66 26.82 -5.35 33.41
N LYS A 67 27.05 -6.65 33.58
CA LYS A 67 27.74 -7.46 32.58
C LYS A 67 26.75 -7.83 31.49
N ASP A 68 27.27 -7.92 30.28
CA ASP A 68 26.56 -8.42 29.10
C ASP A 68 25.89 -9.78 29.36
N HIS A 69 24.68 -9.97 28.82
CA HIS A 69 23.91 -11.21 29.03
C HIS A 69 24.45 -12.34 28.14
N THR A 70 24.65 -12.06 26.85
CA THR A 70 25.07 -13.01 25.80
C THR A 70 26.31 -13.82 26.18
N LEU A 71 27.34 -13.14 26.70
CA LEU A 71 28.63 -13.72 27.05
C LEU A 71 28.84 -13.86 28.57
N ASN A 72 27.91 -13.37 29.40
CA ASN A 72 28.06 -13.22 30.86
C ASN A 72 29.43 -12.63 31.25
N SER A 73 29.91 -11.69 30.43
CA SER A 73 31.29 -11.20 30.43
C SER A 73 31.29 -9.68 30.53
N ALA A 74 32.36 -9.12 31.10
CA ALA A 74 32.58 -7.67 31.09
C ALA A 74 33.02 -7.15 29.71
N LEU A 75 33.17 -8.04 28.73
CA LEU A 75 33.66 -7.75 27.38
C LEU A 75 32.55 -7.80 26.30
N GLY A 76 31.38 -8.38 26.59
CA GLY A 76 30.24 -8.35 25.66
C GLY A 76 29.57 -6.99 25.66
N HIS A 77 28.64 -6.79 24.72
CA HIS A 77 28.04 -5.50 24.42
C HIS A 77 26.53 -5.53 24.54
N TYR A 78 25.97 -4.52 25.20
CA TYR A 78 24.52 -4.36 25.34
C TYR A 78 24.14 -2.88 25.18
N MET A 79 22.86 -2.60 25.01
CA MET A 79 22.36 -1.24 24.95
C MET A 79 21.87 -0.78 26.33
N TYR A 80 22.21 0.43 26.74
CA TYR A 80 21.72 0.99 28.02
C TYR A 80 21.36 2.46 27.93
N VAL A 81 20.47 2.88 28.82
CA VAL A 81 20.09 4.27 29.05
C VAL A 81 20.29 4.58 30.53
N ASP A 82 21.01 5.67 30.84
CA ASP A 82 21.26 6.10 32.21
C ASP A 82 20.64 7.47 32.49
N SER A 83 19.95 7.55 33.62
CA SER A 83 19.38 8.78 34.18
C SER A 83 20.37 9.92 34.39
N VAL A 84 21.68 9.63 34.55
CA VAL A 84 22.74 10.64 34.75
C VAL A 84 22.82 11.64 33.59
N TYR A 85 22.38 11.25 32.41
CA TYR A 85 22.38 12.10 31.22
C TYR A 85 21.10 12.93 31.06
N VAL A 86 20.06 12.67 31.88
CA VAL A 86 18.77 13.37 31.79
C VAL A 86 18.92 14.81 32.28
N LYS A 87 18.68 15.78 31.38
CA LYS A 87 18.71 17.21 31.71
C LYS A 87 17.34 17.77 32.05
N HIS A 88 16.27 17.26 31.43
CA HIS A 88 14.89 17.68 31.69
C HIS A 88 13.94 16.49 31.91
N PHE A 89 12.96 16.66 32.79
CA PHE A 89 11.89 15.68 32.99
C PHE A 89 10.98 15.64 31.75
N GLN A 90 10.48 14.46 31.36
CA GLN A 90 9.67 14.16 30.15
C GLN A 90 10.46 13.84 28.87
N GLU A 91 11.77 13.67 28.94
CA GLU A 91 12.57 13.24 27.78
C GLU A 91 12.62 11.72 27.68
N VAL A 92 12.62 11.25 26.42
CA VAL A 92 12.64 9.82 26.10
C VAL A 92 13.84 9.47 25.23
N ALA A 93 14.43 8.30 25.49
CA ALA A 93 15.39 7.66 24.61
C ALA A 93 14.68 6.59 23.77
N GLN A 94 14.87 6.62 22.45
CA GLN A 94 14.24 5.68 21.52
C GLN A 94 15.31 4.90 20.73
N LEU A 95 15.25 3.57 20.83
CA LEU A 95 16.01 2.65 19.99
C LEU A 95 15.02 2.00 19.02
N ILE A 96 15.22 2.22 17.72
CA ILE A 96 14.27 1.89 16.66
C ILE A 96 14.81 0.73 15.83
N SER A 97 14.03 -0.34 15.67
CA SER A 97 14.42 -1.49 14.84
C SER A 97 14.44 -1.14 13.35
N PRO A 98 15.14 -1.94 12.52
CA PRO A 98 14.86 -1.98 11.09
C PRO A 98 13.37 -2.20 10.83
N LYS A 99 12.86 -1.55 9.79
CA LYS A 99 11.47 -1.69 9.37
C LYS A 99 11.23 -3.07 8.78
N THR A 100 10.15 -3.74 9.20
CA THR A 100 9.74 -5.01 8.59
C THR A 100 9.37 -4.78 7.12
N THR A 101 9.80 -5.69 6.24
CA THR A 101 9.52 -5.61 4.79
C THR A 101 8.43 -6.57 4.34
N ALA A 102 8.13 -7.57 5.16
CA ALA A 102 7.09 -8.56 4.95
C ALA A 102 6.23 -8.73 6.22
N PRO A 103 4.96 -9.17 6.09
CA PRO A 103 4.13 -9.48 7.24
C PRO A 103 4.77 -10.58 8.10
N ILE A 104 4.97 -10.28 9.38
CA ILE A 104 5.54 -11.23 10.36
C ILE A 104 4.79 -11.14 11.69
N SER A 105 4.60 -12.29 12.32
CA SER A 105 3.84 -12.43 13.56
C SER A 105 4.38 -13.60 14.37
N GLY A 106 4.43 -13.46 15.70
CA GLY A 106 5.00 -14.47 16.57
C GLY A 106 5.35 -13.89 17.94
N CYS A 107 6.43 -14.37 18.55
CA CYS A 107 6.92 -13.93 19.84
C CYS A 107 8.18 -13.08 19.67
N LEU A 108 8.16 -11.84 20.17
CA LEU A 108 9.36 -11.03 20.35
C LEU A 108 9.83 -11.20 21.79
N SER A 109 11.09 -11.57 21.97
CA SER A 109 11.68 -11.75 23.29
C SER A 109 12.99 -11.01 23.42
N PHE A 110 13.25 -10.44 24.60
CA PHE A 110 14.44 -9.65 24.87
C PHE A 110 14.79 -9.69 26.35
N TYR A 111 16.07 -9.56 26.66
CA TYR A 111 16.54 -9.45 28.04
C TYR A 111 16.67 -7.98 28.42
N TYR A 112 16.18 -7.64 29.61
CA TYR A 112 16.31 -6.29 30.14
C TYR A 112 16.69 -6.31 31.60
N GLN A 113 17.37 -5.27 32.04
CA GLN A 113 17.69 -5.05 33.43
C GLN A 113 17.33 -3.64 33.83
N LEU A 114 16.68 -3.52 34.99
CA LEU A 114 16.20 -2.24 35.50
C LEU A 114 16.66 -2.09 36.94
N LYS A 115 17.51 -1.08 37.18
CA LYS A 115 17.99 -0.73 38.52
C LYS A 115 17.47 0.63 38.90
N GLN A 116 16.72 0.68 40.01
CA GLN A 116 15.94 1.86 40.37
C GLN A 116 16.29 2.41 41.76
N GLU A 117 16.50 3.74 41.85
CA GLU A 117 16.19 4.54 43.05
C GLU A 117 14.94 5.44 42.87
N SER A 118 14.43 5.67 41.63
CA SER A 118 13.17 6.40 41.34
C SER A 118 12.46 6.03 40.02
N SER A 119 11.20 6.42 39.79
CA SER A 119 10.31 5.92 38.71
C SER A 119 10.89 6.00 37.28
N ILE A 120 11.31 4.84 36.74
CA ILE A 120 11.69 4.63 35.34
C ILE A 120 10.52 3.96 34.62
N VAL A 121 10.19 4.42 33.41
CA VAL A 121 9.18 3.79 32.55
C VAL A 121 9.87 3.25 31.31
N PHE A 122 9.85 1.93 31.14
CA PHE A 122 10.31 1.26 29.94
C PHE A 122 9.13 0.65 29.21
N THR A 123 8.93 1.07 27.96
CA THR A 123 7.79 0.68 27.12
C THR A 123 8.28 0.28 25.74
N VAL A 124 7.64 -0.72 25.14
CA VAL A 124 7.88 -1.14 23.76
C VAL A 124 6.64 -0.82 22.92
N TYR A 125 6.87 -0.11 21.82
CA TYR A 125 5.83 0.29 20.87
C TYR A 125 6.04 -0.33 19.49
N LEU A 126 4.94 -0.56 18.78
CA LEU A 126 4.93 -0.71 17.33
C LEU A 126 4.59 0.62 16.66
N ARG A 127 5.37 0.98 15.65
CA ARG A 127 5.11 2.16 14.81
C ARG A 127 4.83 1.77 13.37
N ASP A 128 3.74 2.27 12.82
CA ASP A 128 3.40 2.10 11.41
C ASP A 128 4.00 3.18 10.50
N THR A 129 3.82 3.04 9.18
CA THR A 129 4.30 4.00 8.18
C THR A 129 3.64 5.37 8.26
N SER A 130 2.47 5.46 8.90
CA SER A 130 1.74 6.70 9.12
C SER A 130 2.16 7.39 10.42
N GLY A 131 3.05 6.77 11.22
CA GLY A 131 3.57 7.29 12.47
C GLY A 131 2.68 7.01 13.69
N PHE A 132 1.71 6.10 13.58
CA PHE A 132 0.87 5.69 14.70
C PHE A 132 1.63 4.75 15.63
N TYR A 133 1.48 4.92 16.95
CA TYR A 133 2.12 4.12 17.99
C TYR A 133 1.10 3.19 18.66
N GLU A 134 1.47 1.92 18.80
CA GLU A 134 0.70 0.90 19.51
C GLU A 134 1.57 0.32 20.64
N GLU A 135 1.12 0.42 21.89
CA GLU A 135 1.84 -0.14 23.04
C GLU A 135 1.68 -1.66 23.04
N ILE A 136 2.79 -2.39 22.97
CA ILE A 136 2.76 -3.87 23.00
C ILE A 136 3.27 -4.43 24.32
N TRP A 137 4.15 -3.71 25.02
CA TRP A 137 4.69 -4.14 26.30
C TRP A 137 5.11 -2.95 27.17
N LYS A 138 4.97 -3.09 28.48
CA LYS A 138 5.38 -2.09 29.46
C LYS A 138 5.85 -2.76 30.74
N THR A 139 6.89 -2.21 31.37
CA THR A 139 7.42 -2.73 32.64
C THR A 139 6.48 -2.48 33.83
N ASP A 140 6.36 -3.45 34.73
CA ASP A 140 5.49 -3.41 35.93
C ASP A 140 6.15 -2.75 37.17
N ASN A 141 7.24 -1.99 37.00
CA ASN A 141 8.04 -1.33 38.06
C ASN A 141 8.72 -2.29 39.07
N ALA A 142 8.82 -3.59 38.77
CA ALA A 142 9.54 -4.54 39.63
C ALA A 142 11.06 -4.39 39.44
N LEU A 143 11.78 -4.21 40.56
CA LEU A 143 13.24 -4.19 40.59
C LEU A 143 13.79 -5.56 40.21
N ASN A 144 14.60 -5.62 39.16
CA ASN A 144 15.32 -6.82 38.77
C ASN A 144 16.82 -6.53 38.83
N ALA A 145 17.47 -7.01 39.90
CA ALA A 145 18.91 -6.87 40.08
C ALA A 145 19.70 -7.72 39.07
N ASP A 146 19.07 -8.74 38.49
CA ASP A 146 19.57 -9.61 37.43
C ASP A 146 18.79 -9.38 36.13
N TRP A 147 19.33 -9.87 35.00
CA TRP A 147 18.65 -9.83 33.71
C TRP A 147 17.31 -10.57 33.76
N ALA A 148 16.26 -9.91 33.28
CA ALA A 148 14.91 -10.45 33.19
C ALA A 148 14.51 -10.63 31.72
N LEU A 149 13.87 -11.76 31.42
CA LEU A 149 13.31 -12.03 30.10
C LEU A 149 11.93 -11.38 29.98
N ALA A 150 11.74 -10.59 28.92
CA ALA A 150 10.44 -10.12 28.48
C ALA A 150 10.02 -10.89 27.22
N GLU A 151 8.76 -11.33 27.19
CA GLU A 151 8.14 -11.98 26.03
C GLU A 151 6.84 -11.23 25.68
N VAL A 152 6.69 -10.85 24.42
CA VAL A 152 5.52 -10.12 23.94
C VAL A 152 5.03 -10.68 22.60
N ASP A 153 3.72 -10.89 22.50
CA ASP A 153 3.08 -11.26 21.24
C ASP A 153 3.24 -10.11 20.24
N PHE A 154 3.92 -10.40 19.15
CA PHE A 154 4.28 -9.43 18.12
C PHE A 154 3.49 -9.72 16.84
N ASN A 155 2.87 -8.69 16.29
CA ASN A 155 2.12 -8.79 15.03
C ASN A 155 2.38 -7.55 14.18
N ALA A 156 3.17 -7.72 13.11
CA ALA A 156 3.41 -6.71 12.09
C ALA A 156 2.81 -7.17 10.75
N PRO A 157 1.49 -6.96 10.54
CA PRO A 157 0.78 -7.37 9.33
C PRO A 157 1.15 -6.54 8.09
N TYR A 158 1.86 -5.44 8.28
CA TYR A 158 2.39 -4.55 7.25
C TYR A 158 3.74 -3.99 7.75
N PRO A 159 4.49 -3.23 6.91
CA PRO A 159 5.77 -2.66 7.31
C PRO A 159 5.68 -1.78 8.57
N MET A 160 6.28 -2.25 9.66
CA MET A 160 6.27 -1.62 10.98
C MET A 160 7.67 -1.62 11.60
N GLU A 161 7.89 -0.75 12.59
CA GLU A 161 9.12 -0.66 13.38
C GLU A 161 8.81 -0.95 14.84
N VAL A 162 9.71 -1.62 15.55
CA VAL A 162 9.68 -1.76 17.01
C VAL A 162 10.48 -0.63 17.63
N ILE A 163 9.93 0.01 18.65
CA ILE A 163 10.54 1.12 19.35
C ILE A 163 10.66 0.76 20.82
N PHE A 164 11.90 0.67 21.30
CA PHE A 164 12.23 0.53 22.70
C PHE A 164 12.40 1.93 23.30
N GLU A 165 11.45 2.35 24.12
CA GLU A 165 11.39 3.70 24.68
C GLU A 165 11.58 3.69 26.20
N VAL A 166 12.55 4.48 26.67
CA VAL A 166 12.81 4.68 28.11
C VAL A 166 12.57 6.13 28.48
N ALA A 167 11.76 6.34 29.51
CA ALA A 167 11.46 7.64 30.11
C ALA A 167 11.81 7.66 31.60
N PHE A 168 12.36 8.78 32.07
CA PHE A 168 12.71 8.99 33.48
C PHE A 168 11.77 10.02 34.11
N ASN A 169 11.09 9.63 35.20
CA ASN A 169 10.20 10.53 35.94
C ASN A 169 10.87 11.18 37.15
N SER A 170 12.18 10.96 37.38
CA SER A 170 12.95 11.60 38.45
C SER A 170 14.45 11.61 38.16
N ALA A 171 15.18 12.58 38.74
CA ALA A 171 16.61 12.77 38.58
C ALA A 171 17.45 11.91 39.55
N LYS A 172 16.77 11.13 40.40
CA LYS A 172 17.42 10.20 41.33
C LYS A 172 17.73 8.89 40.59
N GLY A 173 18.94 8.81 40.05
CA GLY A 173 19.71 7.58 39.75
C GLY A 173 18.96 6.31 39.34
N GLY A 174 19.28 5.82 38.14
CA GLY A 174 18.89 4.50 37.65
C GLY A 174 19.26 4.31 36.18
N TYR A 175 19.23 3.06 35.72
CA TYR A 175 19.46 2.72 34.33
C TYR A 175 18.53 1.60 33.87
N VAL A 176 18.36 1.53 32.55
CA VAL A 176 17.77 0.40 31.83
C VAL A 176 18.85 -0.16 30.91
N ALA A 177 19.08 -1.47 30.97
CA ALA A 177 19.87 -2.19 29.99
C ALA A 177 18.96 -3.13 29.19
N LEU A 178 19.31 -3.34 27.92
CA LEU A 178 18.60 -4.15 26.93
C LEU A 178 19.62 -4.96 26.15
N ASP A 179 19.32 -6.24 25.98
CA ASP A 179 20.20 -7.19 25.32
C ASP A 179 19.40 -8.36 24.70
N ASP A 180 20.04 -9.14 23.84
CA ASP A 180 19.51 -10.40 23.30
C ASP A 180 18.09 -10.30 22.72
N ILE A 181 17.89 -9.39 21.76
CA ILE A 181 16.61 -9.27 21.04
C ILE A 181 16.49 -10.43 20.06
N SER A 182 15.44 -11.22 20.20
CA SER A 182 15.18 -12.41 19.40
C SER A 182 13.71 -12.51 18.97
N PHE A 183 13.46 -13.18 17.85
CA PHE A 183 12.10 -13.38 17.32
C PHE A 183 11.83 -14.84 16.98
N SER A 184 10.66 -15.32 17.39
CA SER A 184 10.13 -16.64 17.03
C SER A 184 8.84 -16.47 16.24
N PRO A 185 8.60 -17.24 15.16
CA PRO A 185 7.32 -17.22 14.44
C PRO A 185 6.16 -17.85 15.21
N VAL A 186 6.42 -18.41 16.39
CA VAL A 186 5.41 -18.96 17.30
C VAL A 186 5.09 -17.90 18.36
N TYR A 187 3.80 -17.61 18.58
CA TYR A 187 3.36 -16.67 19.63
C TYR A 187 3.82 -17.08 21.03
N CYS A 188 4.05 -16.10 21.91
CA CYS A 188 4.47 -16.34 23.28
C CYS A 188 3.30 -16.95 24.07
N SER A 189 2.08 -16.50 23.79
CA SER A 189 0.86 -17.10 24.29
C SER A 189 0.39 -18.22 23.35
N ASN A 190 -0.11 -19.33 23.91
CA ASN A 190 -0.66 -20.46 23.15
C ASN A 190 -1.94 -20.13 22.35
N GLN A 191 -2.27 -18.84 22.16
CA GLN A 191 -3.44 -18.39 21.42
C GLN A 191 -3.04 -18.07 19.98
N THR A 192 -3.24 -19.04 19.10
CA THR A 192 -3.15 -18.80 17.66
C THR A 192 -4.35 -17.94 17.24
N GLY A 193 -4.14 -16.65 17.02
CA GLY A 193 -5.08 -15.82 16.27
C GLY A 193 -5.24 -16.38 14.86
N THR A 194 -6.48 -16.50 14.37
CA THR A 194 -6.70 -16.94 12.98
C THR A 194 -6.21 -15.85 12.02
N PRO A 195 -5.32 -16.16 11.07
CA PRO A 195 -4.83 -15.16 10.12
C PRO A 195 -5.97 -14.66 9.23
N PHE A 196 -6.23 -13.36 9.26
CA PHE A 196 -7.18 -12.71 8.37
C PHE A 196 -6.57 -12.55 6.97
N ASN A 197 -7.25 -13.05 5.93
CA ASN A 197 -6.84 -12.86 4.55
C ASN A 197 -7.62 -11.69 3.91
N PRO A 198 -6.97 -10.53 3.62
CA PRO A 198 -7.62 -9.35 3.04
C PRO A 198 -8.26 -9.60 1.67
N ALA A 199 -7.71 -10.53 0.88
CA ALA A 199 -8.24 -10.84 -0.45
C ALA A 199 -9.66 -11.40 -0.39
N SER A 200 -10.03 -12.08 0.70
CA SER A 200 -11.38 -12.60 0.91
C SER A 200 -12.44 -11.52 1.16
N ALA A 201 -12.01 -10.29 1.42
CA ALA A 201 -12.88 -9.14 1.62
C ALA A 201 -13.13 -8.31 0.35
N GLY A 202 -12.45 -8.62 -0.75
CA GLY A 202 -12.68 -8.02 -2.06
C GLY A 202 -13.82 -8.69 -2.85
N CYS A 203 -14.31 -8.00 -3.88
CA CYS A 203 -15.28 -8.54 -4.83
C CYS A 203 -15.26 -7.76 -6.16
N ASN A 204 -15.20 -8.49 -7.28
CA ASN A 204 -15.35 -7.97 -8.64
C ASN A 204 -16.73 -8.27 -9.26
N PHE A 205 -17.65 -8.87 -8.49
CA PHE A 205 -19.04 -9.15 -8.87
C PHE A 205 -19.29 -10.02 -10.12
N GLU A 206 -18.25 -10.66 -10.69
CA GLU A 206 -18.34 -11.43 -11.93
C GLU A 206 -19.10 -12.77 -11.80
N GLU A 207 -19.06 -13.40 -10.63
CA GLU A 207 -19.77 -14.65 -10.35
C GLU A 207 -21.04 -14.40 -9.52
N ASP A 208 -20.88 -13.77 -8.36
CA ASP A 208 -21.93 -13.49 -7.38
C ASP A 208 -21.68 -12.16 -6.62
N LEU A 209 -22.17 -12.04 -5.38
CA LEU A 209 -21.91 -10.88 -4.50
C LEU A 209 -20.72 -11.10 -3.57
N CYS A 210 -19.96 -12.19 -3.74
CA CYS A 210 -18.92 -12.62 -2.81
C CYS A 210 -19.46 -12.67 -1.37
N ASN A 211 -18.75 -12.05 -0.42
CA ASN A 211 -19.20 -11.90 0.97
C ASN A 211 -20.02 -10.62 1.22
N PHE A 212 -20.45 -9.91 0.17
CA PHE A 212 -21.32 -8.75 0.29
C PHE A 212 -22.79 -9.16 0.35
N TYR A 213 -23.55 -8.46 1.18
CA TYR A 213 -24.99 -8.68 1.30
C TYR A 213 -25.75 -7.36 1.41
N GLN A 214 -27.04 -7.39 1.18
CA GLN A 214 -27.93 -6.24 1.28
C GLN A 214 -29.20 -6.62 2.03
N ASP A 215 -29.68 -5.72 2.89
CA ASP A 215 -30.95 -5.91 3.58
C ASP A 215 -32.11 -5.52 2.66
N HIS A 216 -32.97 -6.47 2.32
CA HIS A 216 -34.15 -6.24 1.47
C HIS A 216 -35.28 -5.49 2.18
N LYS A 217 -35.11 -5.13 3.46
CA LYS A 217 -36.14 -4.46 4.28
C LYS A 217 -36.42 -3.02 3.81
N ASP A 218 -35.42 -2.35 3.25
CA ASP A 218 -35.52 -0.95 2.79
C ASP A 218 -35.76 -0.84 1.26
N GLY A 219 -35.83 -1.97 0.54
CA GLY A 219 -36.09 -2.07 -0.91
C GLY A 219 -34.92 -2.69 -1.72
N PRO A 220 -35.01 -2.77 -3.07
CA PRO A 220 -33.94 -3.32 -3.91
C PRO A 220 -32.84 -2.27 -4.10
N GLY A 221 -31.73 -2.37 -3.36
CA GLY A 221 -30.69 -1.34 -3.35
C GLY A 221 -29.71 -1.43 -4.48
N TRP A 222 -28.96 -2.53 -4.45
CA TRP A 222 -27.91 -2.78 -5.41
C TRP A 222 -28.36 -3.93 -6.29
N SER A 223 -28.49 -3.64 -7.58
CA SER A 223 -28.84 -4.63 -8.58
C SER A 223 -27.58 -5.03 -9.33
N ARG A 224 -27.23 -6.32 -9.28
CA ARG A 224 -26.17 -6.86 -10.12
C ARG A 224 -26.65 -6.89 -11.57
N VAL A 225 -25.94 -6.21 -12.45
CA VAL A 225 -26.33 -6.04 -13.85
C VAL A 225 -25.27 -6.63 -14.77
N LYS A 226 -25.71 -7.35 -15.81
CA LYS A 226 -24.82 -7.86 -16.85
C LYS A 226 -24.80 -6.91 -18.04
N VAL A 227 -23.62 -6.50 -18.48
CA VAL A 227 -23.48 -5.76 -19.73
C VAL A 227 -22.90 -6.65 -20.82
N LYS A 228 -23.71 -6.86 -21.87
CA LYS A 228 -23.24 -7.43 -23.14
C LYS A 228 -22.53 -6.34 -23.94
N ARG A 229 -21.51 -6.75 -24.71
CA ARG A 229 -20.72 -5.88 -25.59
C ARG A 229 -21.60 -4.89 -26.35
N ASN A 230 -21.48 -3.60 -26.04
CA ASN A 230 -22.19 -2.52 -26.71
C ASN A 230 -21.25 -1.34 -26.92
N VAL A 231 -21.04 -0.95 -28.18
CA VAL A 231 -20.12 0.12 -28.62
C VAL A 231 -20.58 1.51 -28.14
N TYR A 232 -21.83 1.66 -27.68
CA TYR A 232 -22.42 2.94 -27.30
C TYR A 232 -22.69 3.12 -25.79
N ARG A 233 -22.30 2.15 -24.94
CA ARG A 233 -22.45 2.26 -23.48
C ARG A 233 -21.15 1.90 -22.78
N ALA A 234 -20.84 2.63 -21.71
CA ALA A 234 -19.79 2.24 -20.78
C ALA A 234 -20.13 0.89 -20.15
N GLY A 235 -19.23 -0.07 -20.33
CA GLY A 235 -19.35 -1.45 -19.83
C GLY A 235 -18.87 -1.61 -18.40
N ASP A 236 -18.72 -2.86 -18.00
CA ASP A 236 -18.03 -3.32 -16.78
C ASP A 236 -16.60 -2.76 -16.64
N HIS A 237 -16.10 -2.50 -15.42
CA HIS A 237 -14.75 -1.97 -15.26
C HIS A 237 -13.68 -3.04 -15.47
N THR A 238 -13.85 -4.24 -14.90
CA THR A 238 -12.83 -5.30 -14.91
C THR A 238 -12.43 -5.72 -16.32
N THR A 239 -13.39 -5.77 -17.25
CA THR A 239 -13.19 -6.33 -18.60
C THR A 239 -13.76 -5.50 -19.73
N GLY A 240 -14.62 -4.53 -19.44
CA GLY A 240 -15.47 -3.85 -20.43
C GLY A 240 -16.74 -4.65 -20.81
N PHE A 241 -16.89 -5.89 -20.32
CA PHE A 241 -18.05 -6.77 -20.54
C PHE A 241 -18.21 -7.76 -19.38
N GLY A 242 -19.19 -7.58 -18.50
CA GLY A 242 -19.20 -8.37 -17.28
C GLY A 242 -20.37 -8.04 -16.39
N TYR A 243 -20.14 -8.15 -15.08
CA TYR A 243 -21.12 -7.86 -14.06
C TYR A 243 -20.59 -6.87 -13.05
N TYR A 244 -21.36 -5.81 -12.83
CA TYR A 244 -21.10 -4.84 -11.77
C TYR A 244 -22.40 -4.54 -11.02
N LEU A 245 -22.30 -3.77 -9.93
CA LEU A 245 -23.45 -3.36 -9.13
C LEU A 245 -23.98 -1.99 -9.56
N LEU A 246 -25.30 -1.89 -9.72
CA LEU A 246 -26.00 -0.67 -10.08
C LEU A 246 -27.05 -0.31 -9.02
N ALA A 247 -27.00 0.91 -8.50
CA ALA A 247 -28.01 1.48 -7.64
C ALA A 247 -28.86 2.54 -8.38
N ASN A 248 -30.01 2.89 -7.79
CA ASN A 248 -30.96 3.89 -8.30
C ASN A 248 -31.58 3.54 -9.67
N THR A 249 -31.82 2.26 -9.95
CA THR A 249 -32.45 1.86 -11.21
C THR A 249 -33.91 2.32 -11.27
N LYS A 250 -34.47 2.55 -12.47
CA LYS A 250 -35.85 3.05 -12.67
C LYS A 250 -36.94 2.20 -12.00
N PHE A 251 -36.62 1.01 -11.53
CA PHE A 251 -37.53 0.11 -10.82
C PHE A 251 -37.60 0.38 -9.30
N THR A 252 -36.78 1.28 -8.77
CA THR A 252 -36.65 1.58 -7.34
C THR A 252 -37.06 3.02 -7.00
N SER A 253 -37.72 3.72 -7.94
CA SER A 253 -37.95 5.17 -7.92
C SER A 253 -39.08 5.63 -7.00
N GLN A 254 -38.96 5.36 -5.69
CA GLN A 254 -39.64 6.16 -4.68
C GLN A 254 -38.68 7.25 -4.16
N PRO A 255 -39.10 8.51 -4.03
CA PRO A 255 -38.28 9.57 -3.42
C PRO A 255 -37.85 9.20 -2.01
N GLY A 256 -36.56 9.37 -1.66
CA GLY A 256 -36.03 9.09 -0.32
C GLY A 256 -35.39 7.71 -0.13
N TYR A 257 -35.03 7.02 -1.21
CA TYR A 257 -34.43 5.69 -1.16
C TYR A 257 -32.96 5.69 -0.71
N ILE A 258 -32.58 4.70 0.11
CA ILE A 258 -31.20 4.46 0.59
C ILE A 258 -30.81 3.01 0.30
N GLY A 259 -29.86 2.79 -0.62
CA GLY A 259 -29.32 1.46 -0.91
C GLY A 259 -28.07 1.19 -0.08
N ARG A 260 -28.07 0.16 0.77
CA ARG A 260 -26.90 -0.24 1.59
C ARG A 260 -26.36 -1.58 1.12
N LEU A 261 -25.07 -1.64 0.83
CA LEU A 261 -24.33 -2.86 0.54
C LEU A 261 -23.32 -3.09 1.67
N TYR A 262 -23.52 -4.15 2.44
CA TYR A 262 -22.68 -4.51 3.57
C TYR A 262 -21.57 -5.45 3.12
N GLY A 263 -20.33 -5.10 3.44
CA GLY A 263 -19.18 -5.98 3.26
C GLY A 263 -19.01 -6.98 4.42
N PRO A 264 -18.00 -7.86 4.31
CA PRO A 264 -17.65 -8.80 5.37
C PRO A 264 -17.14 -8.09 6.63
N THR A 265 -17.15 -8.81 7.75
CA THR A 265 -16.58 -8.34 9.02
C THR A 265 -15.05 -8.31 8.93
N LEU A 266 -14.49 -7.14 9.19
CA LEU A 266 -13.06 -6.87 9.25
C LEU A 266 -12.61 -6.87 10.72
N PRO A 267 -11.44 -7.45 11.05
CA PRO A 267 -10.91 -7.43 12.41
C PRO A 267 -10.52 -6.02 12.86
N GLY A 268 -10.59 -5.79 14.17
CA GLY A 268 -10.12 -4.55 14.80
C GLY A 268 -8.60 -4.46 14.87
N ASN A 269 -8.10 -3.29 15.27
CA ASN A 269 -6.70 -2.92 15.41
C ASN A 269 -5.82 -3.06 14.16
N LEU A 270 -6.41 -3.32 12.99
CA LEU A 270 -5.69 -3.34 11.71
C LEU A 270 -5.95 -2.06 10.91
N GLN A 271 -4.92 -1.57 10.24
CA GLN A 271 -5.05 -0.55 9.21
C GLN A 271 -5.36 -1.22 7.87
N PHE A 272 -6.34 -0.67 7.15
CA PHE A 272 -6.77 -1.14 5.84
C PHE A 272 -6.69 -0.02 4.81
N CYS A 273 -6.34 -0.41 3.59
CA CYS A 273 -6.54 0.37 2.39
C CYS A 273 -7.65 -0.27 1.56
N LEU A 274 -8.75 0.46 1.44
CA LEU A 274 -9.90 0.11 0.60
C LEU A 274 -9.76 0.80 -0.75
N ARG A 275 -9.87 0.03 -1.83
CA ARG A 275 -9.94 0.52 -3.20
C ARG A 275 -11.20 0.01 -3.87
N PHE A 276 -11.85 0.84 -4.66
CA PHE A 276 -13.01 0.43 -5.45
C PHE A 276 -13.20 1.35 -6.65
N TYR A 277 -13.91 0.87 -7.67
CA TYR A 277 -14.24 1.62 -8.86
C TYR A 277 -15.71 2.01 -8.85
N TYR A 278 -16.00 3.25 -9.22
CA TYR A 278 -17.37 3.73 -9.33
C TYR A 278 -17.58 4.58 -10.59
N ALA A 279 -18.79 4.56 -11.14
CA ALA A 279 -19.18 5.44 -12.23
C ALA A 279 -20.54 6.09 -11.95
N LEU A 280 -20.63 7.39 -12.22
CA LEU A 280 -21.86 8.17 -12.03
C LEU A 280 -22.45 8.60 -13.37
N TYR A 281 -23.74 8.36 -13.56
CA TYR A 281 -24.49 8.80 -14.74
C TYR A 281 -25.70 9.64 -14.32
N GLY A 282 -25.73 10.91 -14.73
CA GLY A 282 -26.81 11.84 -14.41
C GLY A 282 -26.60 13.22 -15.03
N PHE A 283 -27.57 14.12 -14.84
CA PHE A 283 -27.61 15.44 -15.49
C PHE A 283 -27.16 16.60 -14.58
N PHE A 284 -27.20 16.44 -13.25
CA PHE A 284 -26.90 17.49 -12.27
C PHE A 284 -25.78 17.09 -11.29
N LYS A 285 -25.39 18.00 -10.38
CA LYS A 285 -24.38 17.72 -9.35
C LYS A 285 -24.87 16.62 -8.40
N MET A 286 -24.29 15.43 -8.53
CA MET A 286 -24.61 14.24 -7.74
C MET A 286 -23.75 14.12 -6.47
N SER A 287 -23.42 15.23 -5.83
CA SER A 287 -22.57 15.23 -4.62
C SER A 287 -23.21 14.43 -3.49
N GLY A 288 -22.46 13.49 -2.92
CA GLY A 288 -22.93 12.62 -1.84
C GLY A 288 -23.86 11.48 -2.25
N THR A 289 -24.06 11.23 -3.55
CA THR A 289 -24.92 10.12 -4.03
C THR A 289 -24.34 8.75 -3.73
N LEU A 290 -23.01 8.63 -3.67
CA LEU A 290 -22.28 7.46 -3.19
C LEU A 290 -21.41 7.87 -1.99
N ALA A 291 -21.51 7.11 -0.91
CA ALA A 291 -20.71 7.30 0.29
C ALA A 291 -20.28 5.94 0.86
N VAL A 292 -19.13 5.93 1.52
CA VAL A 292 -18.63 4.76 2.24
C VAL A 292 -18.68 5.05 3.73
N TYR A 293 -19.26 4.12 4.46
CA TYR A 293 -19.43 4.17 5.90
C TYR A 293 -18.77 2.99 6.57
N ILE A 294 -18.33 3.20 7.81
CA ILE A 294 -17.90 2.14 8.71
C ILE A 294 -19.02 1.88 9.72
N PHE A 295 -19.39 0.61 9.85
CA PHE A 295 -20.35 0.11 10.83
C PHE A 295 -19.62 -0.78 11.82
N GLU A 296 -19.72 -0.50 13.11
CA GLU A 296 -19.31 -1.45 14.15
C GLU A 296 -20.31 -2.62 14.22
N GLU A 297 -19.87 -3.77 14.74
CA GLU A 297 -20.66 -5.01 14.77
C GLU A 297 -22.04 -4.85 15.44
N ASN A 298 -22.18 -3.90 16.37
CA ASN A 298 -23.45 -3.59 17.04
C ASN A 298 -24.41 -2.69 16.23
N HIS A 299 -24.06 -2.30 15.00
CA HIS A 299 -24.85 -1.42 14.12
C HIS A 299 -25.16 -0.01 14.69
N VAL A 300 -24.52 0.40 15.80
CA VAL A 300 -24.88 1.64 16.53
C VAL A 300 -24.16 2.89 16.01
N VAL A 301 -23.00 2.74 15.35
CA VAL A 301 -22.21 3.89 14.88
C VAL A 301 -21.96 3.79 13.38
N GLN A 302 -22.34 4.85 12.68
CA GLN A 302 -22.17 5.03 11.24
C GLN A 302 -21.17 6.18 11.00
N GLU A 303 -19.88 5.87 10.88
CA GLU A 303 -18.87 6.88 10.55
C GLU A 303 -18.71 6.98 9.04
N LYS A 304 -18.85 8.19 8.49
CA LYS A 304 -18.66 8.45 7.06
C LYS A 304 -17.18 8.65 6.76
N ILE A 305 -16.55 7.70 6.09
CA ILE A 305 -15.12 7.78 5.74
C ILE A 305 -14.89 8.39 4.35
N TRP A 306 -15.88 8.35 3.46
CA TRP A 306 -15.75 8.92 2.12
C TRP A 306 -17.10 9.25 1.48
N SER A 307 -17.11 10.22 0.56
CA SER A 307 -18.19 10.41 -0.41
C SER A 307 -17.74 11.10 -1.67
N VAL A 308 -18.45 10.81 -2.76
CA VAL A 308 -18.23 11.50 -4.03
C VAL A 308 -18.56 12.99 -3.94
N LEU A 309 -17.61 13.83 -4.38
CA LEU A 309 -17.75 15.30 -4.47
C LEU A 309 -17.93 15.78 -5.92
N ASP A 310 -17.63 14.91 -6.89
CA ASP A 310 -17.54 15.22 -8.31
C ASP A 310 -18.89 15.17 -9.04
N SER A 311 -18.98 15.88 -10.17
CA SER A 311 -20.08 15.77 -11.12
C SER A 311 -20.03 14.46 -11.91
N PRO A 312 -21.17 13.94 -12.39
CA PRO A 312 -21.21 12.73 -13.20
C PRO A 312 -20.42 12.91 -14.50
N LYS A 313 -19.37 12.10 -14.67
CA LYS A 313 -18.49 12.09 -15.86
C LYS A 313 -18.84 10.96 -16.85
N GLY A 314 -19.56 9.94 -16.37
CA GLY A 314 -19.86 8.73 -17.13
C GLY A 314 -18.61 7.93 -17.50
N VAL A 315 -17.63 7.92 -16.60
CA VAL A 315 -16.36 7.16 -16.68
C VAL A 315 -16.18 6.48 -15.33
N TRP A 316 -15.56 5.30 -15.34
CA TRP A 316 -15.12 4.63 -14.12
C TRP A 316 -14.00 5.43 -13.45
N THR A 317 -14.12 5.59 -12.14
CA THR A 317 -13.16 6.32 -11.31
C THR A 317 -12.83 5.48 -10.09
N GLN A 318 -11.54 5.34 -9.80
CA GLN A 318 -11.07 4.68 -8.59
C GLN A 318 -11.14 5.63 -7.39
N ALA A 319 -11.57 5.08 -6.26
CA ALA A 319 -11.46 5.71 -4.94
C ALA A 319 -10.52 4.87 -4.06
N GLU A 320 -9.68 5.56 -3.29
CA GLU A 320 -8.78 4.96 -2.31
C GLU A 320 -9.01 5.57 -0.93
N ILE A 321 -9.13 4.72 0.08
CA ILE A 321 -9.40 5.14 1.46
C ILE A 321 -8.57 4.32 2.43
N SER A 322 -7.78 5.00 3.26
CA SER A 322 -7.05 4.38 4.37
C SER A 322 -7.81 4.59 5.69
N PHE A 323 -8.04 3.52 6.45
CA PHE A 323 -8.72 3.61 7.75
C PHE A 323 -8.20 2.53 8.75
N LYS A 324 -8.28 2.82 10.05
CA LYS A 324 -7.99 1.88 11.16
C LYS A 324 -9.11 2.02 12.19
N LYS A 325 -9.58 0.89 12.74
CA LYS A 325 -10.61 0.87 13.80
C LYS A 325 -10.18 -0.04 14.93
N PRO A 326 -10.43 0.34 16.20
CA PRO A 326 -10.02 -0.47 17.34
C PRO A 326 -10.84 -1.76 17.47
N MET A 327 -12.12 -1.71 17.10
CA MET A 327 -13.06 -2.82 17.19
C MET A 327 -13.34 -3.41 15.80
N PRO A 328 -13.79 -4.69 15.70
CA PRO A 328 -14.26 -5.26 14.45
C PRO A 328 -15.33 -4.42 13.78
N CYS A 329 -15.24 -4.26 12.47
CA CYS A 329 -16.10 -3.35 11.72
C CYS A 329 -16.45 -3.88 10.31
N LYS A 330 -17.46 -3.29 9.69
CA LYS A 330 -17.89 -3.57 8.31
C LYS A 330 -17.82 -2.30 7.48
N VAL A 331 -17.34 -2.45 6.25
CA VAL A 331 -17.43 -1.40 5.22
C VAL A 331 -18.80 -1.48 4.57
N VAL A 332 -19.51 -0.35 4.50
CA VAL A 332 -20.84 -0.27 3.91
C VAL A 332 -20.87 0.80 2.82
N PHE A 333 -21.19 0.38 1.60
CA PHE A 333 -21.42 1.28 0.47
C PHE A 333 -22.87 1.73 0.48
N VAL A 334 -23.08 3.04 0.57
CA VAL A 334 -24.41 3.63 0.67
C VAL A 334 -24.67 4.53 -0.53
N SER A 335 -25.75 4.24 -1.25
CA SER A 335 -26.27 5.10 -2.30
C SER A 335 -27.51 5.86 -1.82
N TRP A 336 -27.56 7.17 -2.07
CA TRP A 336 -28.63 8.06 -1.64
C TRP A 336 -29.37 8.67 -2.84
N CYS A 337 -30.70 8.61 -2.83
CA CYS A 337 -31.56 9.20 -3.86
C CYS A 337 -32.64 10.08 -3.20
N LYS A 338 -32.37 11.39 -3.09
CA LYS A 338 -33.28 12.36 -2.41
C LYS A 338 -34.51 12.75 -3.23
N SER A 339 -34.34 12.97 -4.53
CA SER A 339 -35.39 13.48 -5.43
C SER A 339 -35.17 12.94 -6.84
N PHE A 340 -36.24 12.74 -7.60
CA PHE A 340 -36.20 12.23 -8.99
C PHE A 340 -35.18 12.96 -9.89
N TRP A 341 -34.93 14.26 -9.64
CA TRP A 341 -33.99 15.09 -10.39
C TRP A 341 -32.51 14.94 -9.96
N ASP A 342 -32.27 14.46 -8.74
CA ASP A 342 -30.92 14.24 -8.18
C ASP A 342 -30.49 12.77 -8.22
N CYS A 343 -31.39 11.86 -8.63
CA CYS A 343 -31.11 10.43 -8.70
C CYS A 343 -30.50 10.05 -10.05
N GLY A 344 -29.18 10.19 -10.17
CA GLY A 344 -28.45 9.50 -11.22
C GLY A 344 -28.11 8.06 -10.83
N LEU A 345 -27.72 7.29 -11.83
CA LEU A 345 -27.27 5.90 -11.67
C LEU A 345 -25.88 5.89 -11.04
N VAL A 346 -25.70 5.00 -10.06
CA VAL A 346 -24.42 4.75 -9.41
C VAL A 346 -24.00 3.33 -9.73
N ALA A 347 -22.88 3.20 -10.43
CA ALA A 347 -22.24 1.91 -10.66
C ALA A 347 -21.08 1.74 -9.67
N LEU A 348 -20.92 0.53 -9.14
CA LEU A 348 -19.85 0.12 -8.22
C LEU A 348 -19.27 -1.20 -8.72
N ASP A 349 -17.95 -1.29 -8.71
CA ASP A 349 -17.22 -2.44 -9.23
C ASP A 349 -15.82 -2.59 -8.58
N ASP A 350 -15.19 -3.74 -8.75
CA ASP A 350 -13.79 -4.04 -8.37
C ASP A 350 -13.41 -3.54 -6.96
N VAL A 351 -14.15 -3.98 -5.94
CA VAL A 351 -13.85 -3.68 -4.54
C VAL A 351 -12.68 -4.53 -4.06
N SER A 352 -11.63 -3.92 -3.52
CA SER A 352 -10.45 -4.61 -3.02
C SER A 352 -9.97 -4.00 -1.70
N LEU A 353 -9.45 -4.87 -0.84
CA LEU A 353 -8.93 -4.50 0.47
C LEU A 353 -7.51 -5.02 0.62
N SER A 354 -6.58 -4.15 1.00
CA SER A 354 -5.21 -4.51 1.38
C SER A 354 -4.91 -4.02 2.79
N LEU A 355 -3.99 -4.68 3.49
CA LEU A 355 -3.50 -4.22 4.79
C LEU A 355 -2.54 -3.03 4.62
N GLY A 356 -2.53 -2.11 5.58
CA GLY A 356 -1.71 -0.90 5.57
C GLY A 356 -2.35 0.31 4.85
N SER A 357 -1.56 1.36 4.65
CA SER A 357 -1.99 2.61 4.00
C SER A 357 -1.98 2.50 2.47
N CYS A 358 -2.93 3.16 1.79
CA CYS A 358 -3.00 3.21 0.33
C CYS A 358 -1.76 3.85 -0.30
N GLN A 359 -1.15 4.81 0.41
CA GLN A 359 0.03 5.54 -0.05
C GLN A 359 1.35 4.77 0.08
N ALA A 360 1.34 3.60 0.74
CA ALA A 360 2.54 2.77 0.87
C ALA A 360 2.98 2.16 -0.48
N ALA A 361 2.06 2.01 -1.44
CA ALA A 361 2.36 1.53 -2.79
C ALA A 361 3.13 2.56 -3.64
N ASP A 362 2.93 3.87 -3.39
CA ASP A 362 3.59 4.96 -4.14
C ASP A 362 5.08 5.14 -3.78
N LEU A 363 5.53 4.51 -2.68
CA LEU A 363 6.94 4.50 -2.24
C LEU A 363 7.74 3.32 -2.81
N LEU A 364 7.07 2.36 -3.46
CA LEU A 364 7.72 1.29 -4.20
C LEU A 364 7.89 1.74 -5.65
N LEU A 365 9.11 1.66 -6.17
CA LEU A 365 9.36 1.85 -7.61
C LEU A 365 8.38 0.98 -8.40
N PRO A 366 7.62 1.53 -9.38
CA PRO A 366 6.67 0.75 -10.14
C PRO A 366 7.38 -0.45 -10.74
N THR A 367 6.75 -1.63 -10.63
CA THR A 367 7.33 -2.85 -11.17
C THR A 367 7.68 -2.64 -12.66
N PRO A 368 8.83 -3.13 -13.14
CA PRO A 368 9.19 -2.96 -14.55
C PRO A 368 8.11 -3.54 -15.47
N GLY A 369 7.32 -2.67 -16.11
CA GLY A 369 6.19 -3.05 -16.96
C GLY A 369 4.83 -2.46 -16.55
N GLU A 370 4.69 -1.92 -15.34
CA GLU A 370 3.49 -1.19 -14.92
C GLU A 370 3.66 0.32 -15.13
N CYS A 371 2.69 0.94 -15.82
CA CYS A 371 2.67 2.39 -16.00
C CYS A 371 1.24 2.91 -16.12
N THR A 372 0.85 3.78 -15.20
CA THR A 372 -0.45 4.48 -15.21
C THR A 372 -0.38 5.83 -15.92
N PHE A 373 0.82 6.30 -16.26
CA PHE A 373 1.10 7.62 -16.86
C PHE A 373 0.72 8.84 -15.99
N GLU A 374 0.39 8.67 -14.71
CA GLU A 374 -0.03 9.78 -13.83
C GLU A 374 1.10 10.80 -13.58
N LYS A 375 2.31 10.31 -13.30
CA LYS A 375 3.46 11.17 -13.01
C LYS A 375 4.21 11.58 -14.28
N ASP A 376 4.63 10.58 -15.07
CA ASP A 376 5.47 10.71 -16.25
C ASP A 376 5.26 9.52 -17.23
N GLU A 377 6.20 9.26 -18.14
CA GLU A 377 6.17 8.13 -19.08
C GLU A 377 6.72 6.82 -18.46
N CYS A 378 6.96 6.79 -17.14
CA CYS A 378 7.50 5.66 -16.39
C CYS A 378 8.82 5.13 -17.02
N VAL A 379 8.84 3.85 -17.38
CA VAL A 379 9.94 3.18 -18.09
C VAL A 379 9.78 3.19 -19.61
N PHE A 380 8.76 3.84 -20.16
CA PHE A 380 8.56 3.92 -21.60
C PHE A 380 9.29 5.13 -22.19
N THR A 381 9.70 5.00 -23.45
CA THR A 381 10.36 6.05 -24.22
C THR A 381 9.77 6.15 -25.62
N GLN A 382 9.68 7.35 -26.15
CA GLN A 382 9.16 7.57 -27.49
C GLN A 382 10.27 7.55 -28.54
N LYS A 383 10.19 6.59 -29.47
CA LYS A 383 11.14 6.50 -30.58
C LYS A 383 10.69 7.38 -31.75
N LYS A 384 11.42 8.47 -32.00
CA LYS A 384 11.14 9.39 -33.11
C LYS A 384 11.53 8.78 -34.47
N ARG A 385 10.64 8.00 -35.07
CA ARG A 385 10.69 7.59 -36.49
C ARG A 385 9.69 8.42 -37.30
N GLY A 386 10.02 9.70 -37.56
CA GLY A 386 9.17 10.63 -38.32
C GLY A 386 8.49 11.69 -37.44
N ARG A 387 7.34 12.21 -37.90
CA ARG A 387 6.58 13.28 -37.21
C ARG A 387 5.52 12.77 -36.23
N GLY A 388 5.27 11.46 -36.16
CA GLY A 388 4.29 10.89 -35.25
C GLY A 388 4.83 10.75 -33.83
N SER A 389 4.08 11.25 -32.84
CA SER A 389 4.41 11.14 -31.42
C SER A 389 3.18 10.78 -30.59
N TRP A 390 3.41 10.06 -29.49
CA TRP A 390 2.43 9.91 -28.43
C TRP A 390 2.42 11.17 -27.56
N HIS A 391 1.27 11.51 -27.04
CA HIS A 391 1.06 12.67 -26.19
C HIS A 391 0.41 12.22 -24.88
N ARG A 392 0.94 12.71 -23.76
CA ARG A 392 0.33 12.52 -22.45
C ARG A 392 -0.76 13.56 -22.24
N LYS A 393 -1.98 13.14 -21.91
CA LYS A 393 -3.12 14.05 -21.76
C LYS A 393 -4.01 13.65 -20.61
N ARG A 394 -4.62 14.67 -20.00
CA ARG A 394 -5.67 14.57 -18.99
C ARG A 394 -6.98 15.10 -19.57
N GLY A 395 -8.09 14.41 -19.33
CA GLY A 395 -9.41 14.77 -19.84
C GLY A 395 -9.64 14.42 -21.33
N PRO A 396 -10.71 14.94 -21.95
CA PRO A 396 -11.11 14.57 -23.32
C PRO A 396 -10.11 15.05 -24.39
N THR A 397 -9.99 14.30 -25.50
CA THR A 397 -9.15 14.68 -26.66
C THR A 397 -9.65 15.97 -27.33
N PRO A 398 -8.77 16.75 -27.97
CA PRO A 398 -9.14 17.98 -28.69
C PRO A 398 -10.17 17.79 -29.81
N THR A 399 -10.12 16.64 -30.49
CA THR A 399 -10.98 16.32 -31.64
C THR A 399 -12.31 15.73 -31.17
N SER A 400 -13.41 16.45 -31.44
CA SER A 400 -14.77 16.03 -31.06
C SER A 400 -15.13 14.64 -31.60
N TYR A 401 -15.89 13.88 -30.81
CA TYR A 401 -16.33 12.51 -31.13
C TYR A 401 -15.18 11.50 -31.31
N THR A 402 -14.02 11.74 -30.69
CA THR A 402 -12.90 10.81 -30.64
C THR A 402 -12.37 10.68 -29.21
N GLY A 403 -11.52 9.70 -28.97
CA GLY A 403 -10.74 9.56 -27.74
C GLY A 403 -11.55 9.33 -26.45
N PRO A 404 -10.87 9.01 -25.34
CA PRO A 404 -11.53 8.78 -24.07
C PRO A 404 -11.80 10.11 -23.34
N LYS A 405 -12.76 10.11 -22.41
CA LYS A 405 -13.06 11.28 -21.56
C LYS A 405 -12.03 11.49 -20.44
N GLY A 406 -11.24 10.47 -20.12
CA GLY A 406 -10.22 10.42 -19.08
C GLY A 406 -9.44 9.11 -19.16
N ASP A 407 -8.44 8.93 -18.30
CA ASP A 407 -7.68 7.68 -18.18
C ASP A 407 -8.58 6.50 -17.75
N HIS A 408 -8.04 5.28 -17.84
CA HIS A 408 -8.74 4.09 -17.40
C HIS A 408 -8.76 3.97 -15.87
N THR A 409 -7.64 4.28 -15.21
CA THR A 409 -7.41 3.98 -13.80
C THR A 409 -8.26 4.84 -12.88
N THR A 410 -8.26 6.16 -13.07
CA THR A 410 -8.96 7.11 -12.19
C THR A 410 -10.13 7.80 -12.90
N GLY A 411 -10.25 7.68 -14.21
CA GLY A 411 -11.23 8.41 -15.02
C GLY A 411 -10.96 9.92 -15.15
N VAL A 412 -9.94 10.44 -14.45
CA VAL A 412 -9.59 11.87 -14.39
C VAL A 412 -8.09 12.12 -14.49
N GLY A 413 -7.28 11.09 -14.57
CA GLY A 413 -5.83 11.09 -14.64
C GLY A 413 -5.31 11.22 -16.07
N TYR A 414 -4.06 10.81 -16.25
CA TYR A 414 -3.33 10.94 -17.49
C TYR A 414 -3.32 9.64 -18.29
N TYR A 415 -3.35 9.77 -19.62
CA TYR A 415 -3.18 8.66 -20.55
C TYR A 415 -2.35 9.09 -21.76
N MET A 416 -1.80 8.11 -22.46
CA MET A 416 -1.07 8.32 -23.71
C MET A 416 -2.01 8.17 -24.90
N TYR A 417 -1.95 9.12 -25.84
CA TYR A 417 -2.75 9.09 -27.06
C TYR A 417 -1.99 9.66 -28.26
N ILE A 418 -2.44 9.32 -29.47
CA ILE A 418 -1.98 9.96 -30.71
C ILE A 418 -3.07 10.89 -31.23
N GLU A 419 -2.70 12.10 -31.62
CA GLU A 419 -3.65 13.05 -32.22
C GLU A 419 -3.68 12.89 -33.73
N ALA A 420 -4.71 12.21 -34.23
CA ALA A 420 -4.85 11.90 -35.65
C ALA A 420 -4.94 13.17 -36.53
N SER A 421 -5.51 14.28 -36.03
CA SER A 421 -5.61 15.54 -36.81
C SER A 421 -4.25 16.13 -37.17
N ASN A 422 -3.19 15.77 -36.44
CA ASN A 422 -1.84 16.27 -36.65
C ASN A 422 -0.96 15.28 -37.45
N MET A 423 -1.51 14.14 -37.86
CA MET A 423 -0.79 13.07 -38.55
C MET A 423 -1.23 12.95 -40.03
N VAL A 424 -0.29 12.56 -40.88
CA VAL A 424 -0.55 12.20 -42.28
C VAL A 424 -0.84 10.70 -42.37
N TYR A 425 -1.72 10.29 -43.30
CA TYR A 425 -2.03 8.88 -43.55
C TYR A 425 -0.75 8.02 -43.67
N GLY A 426 -0.70 6.92 -42.91
CA GLY A 426 0.43 6.00 -42.86
C GLY A 426 1.55 6.36 -41.87
N GLN A 427 1.50 7.53 -41.22
CA GLN A 427 2.44 7.85 -40.14
C GLN A 427 2.20 6.98 -38.91
N ARG A 428 3.28 6.66 -38.19
CA ARG A 428 3.28 5.81 -37.00
C ARG A 428 3.99 6.52 -35.85
N ALA A 429 3.55 6.26 -34.64
CA ALA A 429 4.23 6.67 -33.41
C ALA A 429 4.61 5.41 -32.62
N TYR A 430 5.78 5.43 -31.99
CA TYR A 430 6.34 4.27 -31.29
C TYR A 430 6.60 4.64 -29.82
N LEU A 431 5.99 3.87 -28.92
CA LEU A 431 6.24 3.92 -27.48
C LEU A 431 6.89 2.59 -27.11
N VAL A 432 8.09 2.63 -26.55
CA VAL A 432 8.96 1.45 -26.36
C VAL A 432 9.36 1.35 -24.90
N SER A 433 9.23 0.16 -24.30
CA SER A 433 9.69 -0.07 -22.92
C SER A 433 11.21 0.03 -22.80
N LYS A 434 11.72 0.25 -21.57
CA LYS A 434 13.10 -0.13 -21.23
C LYS A 434 13.31 -1.63 -21.45
N SER A 435 14.56 -2.06 -21.52
CA SER A 435 14.92 -3.48 -21.61
C SER A 435 14.38 -4.23 -20.39
N LEU A 436 13.46 -5.16 -20.63
CA LEU A 436 12.86 -6.05 -19.64
C LEU A 436 13.67 -7.34 -19.59
N ARG A 437 13.79 -7.92 -18.39
CA ARG A 437 14.60 -9.11 -18.17
C ARG A 437 13.91 -10.35 -18.70
N GLY A 438 14.65 -11.17 -19.46
CA GLY A 438 14.17 -12.48 -19.90
C GLY A 438 13.85 -13.40 -18.72
N THR A 439 12.70 -14.06 -18.77
CA THR A 439 12.29 -15.04 -17.76
C THR A 439 11.78 -16.30 -18.43
N SER A 440 12.18 -17.45 -17.88
CA SER A 440 11.74 -18.75 -18.35
C SER A 440 10.26 -18.94 -17.99
N GLY A 441 9.38 -18.97 -19.00
CA GLY A 441 7.95 -19.21 -18.81
C GLY A 441 7.07 -18.19 -19.52
N LYS A 442 5.74 -18.42 -19.42
CA LYS A 442 4.71 -17.58 -20.01
C LYS A 442 4.54 -16.28 -19.26
N GLN A 443 4.55 -15.19 -20.00
CA GLN A 443 4.29 -13.85 -19.51
C GLN A 443 2.98 -13.33 -20.11
N CYS A 444 2.28 -12.46 -19.39
CA CYS A 444 1.02 -11.87 -19.86
C CYS A 444 1.11 -10.35 -19.83
N LEU A 445 1.20 -9.72 -21.01
CA LEU A 445 1.04 -8.27 -21.13
C LEU A 445 -0.45 -7.93 -21.03
N THR A 446 -0.79 -7.13 -20.03
CA THR A 446 -2.11 -6.53 -19.89
C THR A 446 -2.02 -5.03 -20.11
N PHE A 447 -2.89 -4.46 -20.95
CA PHE A 447 -2.97 -3.02 -21.18
C PHE A 447 -4.40 -2.61 -21.51
N PHE A 448 -4.72 -1.34 -21.32
CA PHE A 448 -6.03 -0.78 -21.69
C PHE A 448 -5.89 0.13 -22.91
N TYR A 449 -6.75 -0.05 -23.91
CA TYR A 449 -6.73 0.72 -25.14
C TYR A 449 -8.10 1.31 -25.47
N HIS A 450 -8.10 2.47 -26.14
CA HIS A 450 -9.29 3.16 -26.60
C HIS A 450 -9.14 3.48 -28.09
N MET A 451 -10.13 3.09 -28.89
CA MET A 451 -10.11 3.22 -30.35
C MET A 451 -11.53 3.55 -30.83
N TYR A 452 -11.84 4.84 -31.03
CA TYR A 452 -13.15 5.33 -31.47
C TYR A 452 -13.03 6.65 -32.22
N GLY A 453 -13.81 6.81 -33.30
CA GLY A 453 -13.81 7.97 -34.18
C GLY A 453 -13.57 7.60 -35.65
N ALA A 454 -14.13 8.40 -36.55
CA ALA A 454 -13.93 8.24 -37.99
C ALA A 454 -12.45 8.34 -38.36
N GLY A 455 -11.94 7.34 -39.08
CA GLY A 455 -10.52 7.26 -39.46
C GLY A 455 -9.61 6.64 -38.39
N THR A 456 -10.16 5.99 -37.36
CA THR A 456 -9.38 5.22 -36.38
C THR A 456 -8.45 4.22 -37.07
N GLY A 457 -7.15 4.34 -36.80
CA GLY A 457 -6.09 3.59 -37.48
C GLY A 457 -5.86 2.17 -36.95
N LEU A 458 -4.58 1.78 -36.89
CA LEU A 458 -4.09 0.48 -36.45
C LEU A 458 -3.31 0.65 -35.14
N LEU A 459 -3.64 -0.13 -34.11
CA LEU A 459 -2.80 -0.32 -32.93
C LEU A 459 -2.19 -1.72 -32.98
N SER A 460 -0.87 -1.82 -32.86
CA SER A 460 -0.13 -3.08 -32.86
C SER A 460 0.87 -3.12 -31.70
N VAL A 461 1.08 -4.31 -31.14
CA VAL A 461 2.11 -4.60 -30.13
C VAL A 461 3.11 -5.57 -30.73
N TYR A 462 4.39 -5.29 -30.54
CA TYR A 462 5.50 -6.10 -31.03
C TYR A 462 6.43 -6.50 -29.87
N LEU A 463 7.15 -7.60 -30.02
CA LEU A 463 8.22 -8.02 -29.13
C LEU A 463 9.54 -7.87 -29.86
N LYS A 464 10.51 -7.18 -29.27
CA LYS A 464 11.88 -7.10 -29.79
C LYS A 464 12.84 -7.75 -28.80
N LYS A 465 13.46 -8.87 -29.16
CA LYS A 465 14.46 -9.54 -28.30
C LYS A 465 15.82 -8.82 -28.38
N GLU A 466 16.55 -8.80 -27.27
CA GLU A 466 17.89 -8.21 -27.21
C GLU A 466 18.85 -8.99 -28.12
N GLY A 467 19.53 -8.26 -29.01
CA GLY A 467 20.43 -8.85 -30.02
C GLY A 467 19.75 -9.26 -31.33
N ASP A 468 18.41 -9.20 -31.41
CA ASP A 468 17.65 -9.40 -32.64
C ASP A 468 17.14 -8.04 -33.17
N ASP A 469 17.16 -7.87 -34.48
CA ASP A 469 16.58 -6.69 -35.14
C ASP A 469 15.16 -6.91 -35.64
N GLU A 470 14.66 -8.14 -35.60
CA GLU A 470 13.28 -8.47 -35.95
C GLU A 470 12.27 -8.04 -34.85
N GLU A 471 11.19 -7.36 -35.26
CA GLU A 471 10.06 -6.98 -34.41
C GLU A 471 8.95 -8.04 -34.57
N ILE A 472 8.77 -8.92 -33.59
CA ILE A 472 7.81 -10.03 -33.63
C ILE A 472 6.40 -9.50 -33.33
N PRO A 473 5.41 -9.60 -34.24
CA PRO A 473 4.06 -9.10 -33.99
C PRO A 473 3.31 -9.97 -32.97
N LEU A 474 2.89 -9.39 -31.85
CA LEU A 474 2.13 -10.10 -30.82
C LEU A 474 0.62 -9.86 -30.92
N TRP A 475 0.20 -8.63 -31.25
CA TRP A 475 -1.22 -8.26 -31.24
C TRP A 475 -1.53 -7.09 -32.16
N ARG A 476 -2.74 -7.03 -32.71
CA ARG A 476 -3.21 -5.89 -33.52
C ARG A 476 -4.73 -5.68 -33.49
N ARG A 477 -5.17 -4.42 -33.61
CA ARG A 477 -6.57 -4.01 -33.84
C ARG A 477 -6.65 -2.85 -34.83
N THR A 478 -7.71 -2.82 -35.64
CA THR A 478 -7.89 -1.87 -36.74
C THR A 478 -9.29 -1.27 -36.71
N GLY A 479 -9.40 0.04 -36.95
CA GLY A 479 -10.70 0.71 -37.03
C GLY A 479 -11.35 0.92 -35.66
N GLU A 480 -12.57 1.42 -35.66
CA GLU A 480 -13.34 1.71 -34.44
C GLU A 480 -13.65 0.43 -33.66
N GLN A 481 -13.40 0.46 -32.35
CA GLN A 481 -13.57 -0.67 -31.44
C GLN A 481 -14.66 -0.40 -30.39
N SER A 482 -14.54 0.70 -29.63
CA SER A 482 -15.46 1.05 -28.53
C SER A 482 -15.24 2.48 -28.03
N ILE A 483 -16.31 3.14 -27.54
CA ILE A 483 -16.21 4.43 -26.81
C ILE A 483 -15.61 4.28 -25.40
N SER A 484 -15.47 3.05 -24.91
CA SER A 484 -14.91 2.72 -23.61
C SER A 484 -13.51 2.15 -23.75
N TRP A 485 -12.73 2.25 -22.67
CA TRP A 485 -11.48 1.51 -22.55
C TRP A 485 -11.73 0.01 -22.68
N LEU A 486 -10.88 -0.67 -23.44
CA LEU A 486 -10.92 -2.11 -23.65
C LEU A 486 -9.63 -2.72 -23.10
N ARG A 487 -9.74 -3.90 -22.48
CA ARG A 487 -8.59 -4.65 -21.99
C ARG A 487 -7.96 -5.48 -23.11
N GLY A 488 -6.67 -5.27 -23.34
CA GLY A 488 -5.80 -6.10 -24.15
C GLY A 488 -5.03 -7.09 -23.27
N LEU A 489 -5.01 -8.35 -23.69
CA LEU A 489 -4.29 -9.45 -23.04
C LEU A 489 -3.45 -10.16 -24.09
N ILE A 490 -2.16 -10.33 -23.83
CA ILE A 490 -1.21 -10.95 -24.74
C ILE A 490 -0.32 -11.89 -23.96
N GLU A 491 -0.39 -13.18 -24.27
CA GLU A 491 0.55 -14.18 -23.76
C GLU A 491 1.80 -14.19 -24.66
N TYR A 492 2.99 -14.10 -24.07
CA TYR A 492 4.27 -14.17 -24.78
C TYR A 492 5.36 -14.81 -23.92
N GLU A 493 6.43 -15.27 -24.55
CA GLU A 493 7.57 -15.91 -23.87
C GLU A 493 8.87 -15.28 -24.36
N SER A 494 9.77 -14.95 -23.44
CA SER A 494 11.11 -14.47 -23.76
C SER A 494 12.10 -14.86 -22.66
N ASP A 495 13.02 -15.74 -23.02
CA ASP A 495 14.15 -16.23 -22.21
C ASP A 495 15.33 -15.26 -22.21
N THR A 496 15.48 -14.48 -23.28
CA THR A 496 16.42 -13.36 -23.36
C THR A 496 15.74 -12.04 -22.99
N ASN A 497 16.53 -11.02 -22.65
CA ASN A 497 15.99 -9.68 -22.41
C ASN A 497 15.29 -9.16 -23.67
N TYR A 498 14.31 -8.28 -23.50
CA TYR A 498 13.44 -7.86 -24.60
C TYR A 498 12.84 -6.48 -24.34
N GLN A 499 12.24 -5.90 -25.37
CA GLN A 499 11.44 -4.69 -25.32
C GLN A 499 10.06 -4.98 -25.93
N VAL A 500 9.05 -4.24 -25.44
CA VAL A 500 7.67 -4.27 -25.96
C VAL A 500 7.31 -2.92 -26.54
#